data_AF-A0A6N9ABQ2-F1
#
_entry.id   AF-A0A6N9ABQ2-F1
#
_cell.length_a   1.000
_cell.length_b   1.000
_cell.length_c   1.000
_cell.angle_alpha   90.00
_cell.angle_beta   90.00
_cell.angle_gamma   90.00
#
_symmetry.space_group_name_H-M   'P 1'
#
loop_
_entity.id
_entity.type
_entity.pdbx_description
1 polymer ?
#
loop_
_entity_poly.entity_id
_entity_poly.type
_entity_poly.pdbx_seq_one_letter_code
_entity_poly.pdbx_strand_id
1 'polypeptide(L)'
;MPNRLHRIVAASLLGGALTTAIACGTGELRIPPARRLVIYSGARIDPPQERMDEVYHWVSEQWDSISRDPAFWIETTATEGPVYPWEDLEVILNPQQDTAIVTYQGPPGMNIQPRRAFVIYAHLHLMAALDRLDRWLPDAAGSDEFAMEQAILARTAESWLYQRSVLDAPPNGILDELMFVAESGYLDAFVLTARPDEFVEARRAWGAANPERTDAYIGWFRETFERNPPGLRGGSGGG
;
A
#
# COMPACT_ATOMS: atom_id res chain seq x y z
N MET A 1 89.15 37.00 -11.39
CA MET A 1 88.52 37.70 -12.54
C MET A 1 88.16 36.64 -13.58
N PRO A 2 87.00 36.65 -14.27
CA PRO A 2 85.69 37.29 -14.04
C PRO A 2 84.55 36.23 -13.89
N ASN A 3 83.53 36.44 -13.05
CA ASN A 3 82.20 36.97 -13.38
C ASN A 3 81.61 36.58 -14.76
N ARG A 4 80.50 35.81 -14.74
CA ARG A 4 79.19 36.12 -15.36
C ARG A 4 78.21 34.98 -15.04
N LEU A 5 77.28 35.17 -14.11
CA LEU A 5 75.88 35.55 -14.38
C LEU A 5 75.23 34.61 -15.40
N HIS A 6 74.42 33.65 -14.95
CA HIS A 6 73.10 33.32 -15.54
C HIS A 6 72.13 33.03 -14.39
N ARG A 7 70.97 33.66 -14.47
CA ARG A 7 69.90 33.75 -13.48
C ARG A 7 68.66 33.15 -14.14
N ILE A 8 67.83 32.47 -13.33
CA ILE A 8 66.38 32.23 -13.54
C ILE A 8 66.11 31.05 -14.51
N VAL A 9 65.32 30.01 -14.21
CA VAL A 9 63.95 29.97 -13.67
C VAL A 9 63.79 28.77 -12.71
N ALA A 10 63.27 29.02 -11.50
CA ALA A 10 62.72 27.97 -10.63
C ALA A 10 61.28 27.67 -11.07
N ALA A 11 61.02 26.42 -11.47
CA ALA A 11 59.68 25.93 -11.72
C ALA A 11 59.07 25.45 -10.40
N SER A 12 58.22 26.29 -9.80
CA SER A 12 57.42 25.92 -8.63
C SER A 12 56.30 24.97 -9.04
N LEU A 13 56.40 23.70 -8.64
CA LEU A 13 55.32 22.71 -8.67
C LEU A 13 54.25 23.13 -7.65
N LEU A 14 53.18 23.78 -8.15
CA LEU A 14 51.93 23.97 -7.41
C LEU A 14 51.15 22.65 -7.44
N GLY A 15 51.28 21.87 -6.37
CA GLY A 15 50.39 20.73 -6.10
C GLY A 15 49.02 21.24 -5.68
N GLY A 16 48.08 21.26 -6.62
CA GLY A 16 46.66 21.52 -6.35
C GLY A 16 46.03 20.29 -5.69
N ALA A 17 45.77 20.38 -4.39
CA ALA A 17 44.89 19.45 -3.69
C ALA A 17 43.44 19.78 -4.06
N LEU A 18 42.89 19.02 -5.01
CA LEU A 18 41.48 19.07 -5.38
C LEU A 18 40.69 18.35 -4.27
N THR A 19 40.32 19.05 -3.21
CA THR A 19 39.35 18.55 -2.23
C THR A 19 37.97 18.60 -2.88
N THR A 20 37.53 17.48 -3.45
CA THR A 20 36.13 17.25 -3.80
C THR A 20 35.31 17.26 -2.51
N ALA A 21 34.72 18.41 -2.20
CA ALA A 21 33.65 18.50 -1.22
C ALA A 21 32.47 17.67 -1.74
N ILE A 22 32.36 16.43 -1.27
CA ILE A 22 31.11 15.68 -1.32
C ILE A 22 30.16 16.42 -0.39
N ALA A 23 29.40 17.35 -0.95
CA ALA A 23 28.21 17.86 -0.29
C ALA A 23 27.22 16.71 -0.21
N CYS A 24 27.26 15.94 0.89
CA CYS A 24 26.13 15.13 1.30
C CYS A 24 24.97 16.10 1.54
N GLY A 25 24.09 16.23 0.55
CA GLY A 25 22.84 16.94 0.72
C GLY A 25 22.02 16.26 1.81
N THR A 26 22.09 16.76 3.03
CA THR A 26 21.16 16.46 4.12
C THR A 26 19.85 17.21 3.89
N GLY A 27 19.31 17.14 2.68
CA GLY A 27 17.96 17.56 2.39
C GLY A 27 17.04 16.48 2.94
N GLU A 28 16.26 16.81 3.96
CA GLU A 28 15.11 16.02 4.38
C GLU A 28 14.29 15.69 3.11
N LEU A 29 14.15 14.39 2.80
CA LEU A 29 13.40 13.97 1.64
C LEU A 29 11.92 14.30 1.88
N ARG A 30 11.46 15.39 1.30
CA ARG A 30 10.08 15.84 1.42
C ARG A 30 9.25 15.29 0.28
N ILE A 31 8.27 14.46 0.60
CA ILE A 31 7.26 14.04 -0.37
C ILE A 31 6.37 15.24 -0.74
N PRO A 32 5.69 15.19 -1.92
CA PRO A 32 4.70 16.20 -2.28
C PRO A 32 3.62 16.37 -1.20
N PRO A 33 3.01 17.57 -1.09
CA PRO A 33 1.95 17.80 -0.13
C PRO A 33 0.75 16.91 -0.41
N ALA A 34 0.23 16.27 0.64
CA ALA A 34 -0.94 15.42 0.57
C ALA A 34 -2.17 16.24 0.16
N ARG A 35 -2.88 15.76 -0.86
CA ARG A 35 -4.07 16.43 -1.39
C ARG A 35 -5.33 15.86 -0.77
N ARG A 36 -6.32 16.74 -0.58
CA ARG A 36 -7.70 16.35 -0.28
C ARG A 36 -8.22 15.42 -1.36
N LEU A 37 -8.80 14.31 -0.94
CA LEU A 37 -9.52 13.40 -1.81
C LEU A 37 -11.02 13.71 -1.73
N VAL A 38 -11.67 13.71 -2.89
CA VAL A 38 -13.12 13.88 -3.02
C VAL A 38 -13.61 12.87 -4.04
N ILE A 39 -14.66 12.12 -3.71
CA ILE A 39 -15.34 11.21 -4.65
C ILE A 39 -16.66 11.82 -5.15
N TYR A 40 -17.34 11.13 -6.06
CA TYR A 40 -18.52 11.67 -6.77
C TYR A 40 -19.65 12.12 -5.82
N SER A 41 -19.91 11.37 -4.75
CA SER A 41 -20.90 11.71 -3.71
C SER A 41 -20.54 12.96 -2.90
N GLY A 42 -19.32 13.48 -3.04
CA GLY A 42 -18.80 14.60 -2.26
C GLY A 42 -18.16 14.22 -0.93
N ALA A 43 -18.12 12.93 -0.59
CA ALA A 43 -17.36 12.43 0.57
C ALA A 43 -15.87 12.76 0.43
N ARG A 44 -15.22 13.08 1.56
CA ARG A 44 -13.87 13.65 1.58
C ARG A 44 -12.96 12.94 2.57
N ILE A 45 -11.69 12.84 2.20
CA ILE A 45 -10.59 12.50 3.12
C ILE A 45 -9.54 13.61 3.01
N ASP A 46 -9.15 14.14 4.17
CA ASP A 46 -8.08 15.13 4.31
C ASP A 46 -6.91 14.48 5.06
N PRO A 47 -6.03 13.73 4.36
CA PRO A 47 -4.95 13.00 5.03
C PRO A 47 -3.92 13.98 5.60
N PRO A 48 -3.56 13.86 6.89
CA PRO A 48 -2.49 14.65 7.48
C PRO A 48 -1.16 14.40 6.76
N GLN A 49 -0.38 15.46 6.53
CA GLN A 49 0.94 15.33 5.88
C GLN A 49 1.88 14.41 6.64
N GLU A 50 1.96 14.57 7.96
CA GLU A 50 2.82 13.77 8.85
C GLU A 50 2.54 12.27 8.70
N ARG A 51 1.26 11.88 8.64
CA ARG A 51 0.86 10.50 8.37
C ARG A 51 1.35 10.03 7.00
N MET A 52 1.28 10.86 5.96
CA MET A 52 1.77 10.48 4.64
C MET A 52 3.29 10.34 4.58
N ASP A 53 4.03 11.10 5.40
CA ASP A 53 5.48 10.95 5.55
C ASP A 53 5.82 9.59 6.19
N GLU A 54 5.12 9.19 7.25
CA GLU A 54 5.24 7.85 7.85
C GLU A 54 4.90 6.75 6.84
N VAL A 55 3.83 6.94 6.06
CA VAL A 55 3.42 5.99 5.03
C VAL A 55 4.46 5.83 3.95
N TYR A 56 5.05 6.94 3.52
CA TYR A 56 6.15 6.91 2.56
C TYR A 56 7.31 6.04 3.04
N HIS A 57 7.70 6.13 4.31
CA HIS A 57 8.82 5.36 4.85
C HIS A 57 8.58 3.85 4.77
N TRP A 58 7.46 3.37 5.30
CA TRP A 58 7.20 1.93 5.31
C TRP A 58 6.86 1.40 3.90
N VAL A 59 6.15 2.17 3.07
CA VAL A 59 5.85 1.77 1.68
C VAL A 59 7.14 1.63 0.89
N SER A 60 8.10 2.54 1.08
CA SER A 60 9.38 2.50 0.39
C SER A 60 10.21 1.29 0.81
N GLU A 61 10.29 1.02 2.12
CA GLU A 61 11.00 -0.18 2.63
C GLU A 61 10.35 -1.47 2.10
N GLN A 62 9.03 -1.57 2.15
CA GLN A 62 8.32 -2.76 1.71
C GLN A 62 8.46 -2.97 0.21
N TRP A 63 8.35 -1.90 -0.57
CA TRP A 63 8.56 -1.96 -2.01
C TRP A 63 9.99 -2.36 -2.38
N ASP A 64 10.99 -1.88 -1.65
CA ASP A 64 12.39 -2.28 -1.83
C ASP A 64 12.59 -3.77 -1.50
N SER A 65 11.97 -4.29 -0.43
CA SER A 65 11.99 -5.72 -0.12
C SER A 65 11.38 -6.54 -1.25
N ILE A 66 10.17 -6.19 -1.69
CA ILE A 66 9.47 -6.90 -2.77
C ILE A 66 10.26 -6.88 -4.08
N SER A 67 10.93 -5.77 -4.38
CA SER A 67 11.63 -5.59 -5.66
C SER A 67 13.03 -6.21 -5.69
N ARG A 68 13.64 -6.48 -4.52
CA ARG A 68 15.06 -6.86 -4.42
C ARG A 68 15.32 -8.17 -3.70
N ASP A 69 14.38 -8.69 -2.91
CA ASP A 69 14.55 -9.98 -2.23
C ASP A 69 14.33 -11.11 -3.24
N PRO A 70 15.37 -11.92 -3.55
CA PRO A 70 15.22 -13.03 -4.48
C PRO A 70 14.51 -14.24 -3.87
N ALA A 71 14.27 -14.26 -2.55
CA ALA A 71 13.73 -15.42 -1.85
C ALA A 71 12.26 -15.71 -2.17
N PHE A 72 11.53 -14.75 -2.72
CA PHE A 72 10.12 -14.91 -3.06
C PHE A 72 9.74 -14.08 -4.28
N TRP A 73 8.60 -14.39 -4.91
CA TRP A 73 8.02 -13.61 -5.99
C TRP A 73 6.60 -13.13 -5.68
N ILE A 74 6.27 -11.94 -6.17
CA ILE A 74 4.89 -11.46 -6.22
C ILE A 74 4.51 -11.30 -7.70
N GLU A 75 3.68 -12.21 -8.18
CA GLU A 75 3.15 -12.19 -9.54
C GLU A 75 1.82 -11.44 -9.58
N THR A 76 1.57 -10.74 -10.70
CA THR A 76 0.37 -9.92 -10.84
C THR A 76 -0.34 -10.21 -12.14
N THR A 77 -1.64 -10.47 -12.06
CA THR A 77 -2.53 -10.65 -13.21
C THR A 77 -3.41 -9.42 -13.36
N ALA A 78 -3.54 -8.88 -14.57
CA ALA A 78 -4.42 -7.75 -14.83
C ALA A 78 -5.82 -8.22 -15.26
N THR A 79 -6.86 -7.57 -14.76
CA THR A 79 -8.24 -7.76 -15.21
C THR A 79 -8.91 -6.44 -15.57
N GLU A 80 -9.86 -6.48 -16.51
CA GLU A 80 -10.66 -5.32 -16.91
C GLU A 80 -11.78 -5.02 -15.90
N GLY A 81 -12.26 -6.04 -15.18
CA GLY A 81 -13.34 -5.92 -14.21
C GLY A 81 -12.87 -5.40 -12.84
N PRO A 82 -13.81 -4.92 -11.99
CA PRO A 82 -13.49 -4.66 -10.60
C PRO A 82 -13.13 -5.97 -9.89
N VAL A 83 -12.03 -5.97 -9.14
CA VAL A 83 -11.56 -7.11 -8.34
C VAL A 83 -11.05 -6.61 -6.98
N TYR A 84 -11.47 -7.27 -5.91
CA TYR A 84 -10.94 -7.01 -4.56
C TYR A 84 -9.62 -7.76 -4.34
N PRO A 85 -8.73 -7.24 -3.47
CA PRO A 85 -7.41 -7.86 -3.26
C PRO A 85 -7.46 -9.34 -2.87
N TRP A 86 -8.51 -9.78 -2.16
CA TRP A 86 -8.67 -11.15 -1.69
C TRP A 86 -9.29 -12.13 -2.71
N GLU A 87 -9.94 -11.65 -3.79
CA GLU A 87 -10.77 -12.53 -4.64
C GLU A 87 -9.98 -13.61 -5.39
N ASP A 88 -8.79 -13.26 -5.87
CA ASP A 88 -7.89 -14.16 -6.63
C ASP A 88 -6.48 -14.20 -6.00
N LEU A 89 -6.38 -14.02 -4.68
CA LEU A 89 -5.09 -14.16 -4.01
C LEU A 89 -4.74 -15.64 -3.91
N GLU A 90 -3.58 -16.01 -4.43
CA GLU A 90 -3.00 -17.34 -4.26
C GLU A 90 -1.63 -17.23 -3.60
N VAL A 91 -1.39 -18.05 -2.57
CA VAL A 91 -0.08 -18.17 -1.91
C VAL A 91 0.43 -19.59 -2.11
N ILE A 92 1.58 -19.72 -2.77
CA ILE A 92 2.19 -20.99 -3.16
C ILE A 92 3.54 -21.09 -2.47
N LEU A 93 3.62 -21.95 -1.46
CA LEU A 93 4.88 -22.24 -0.77
C LEU A 93 5.58 -23.40 -1.47
N ASN A 94 6.73 -23.15 -2.08
CA ASN A 94 7.48 -24.15 -2.84
C ASN A 94 8.94 -24.19 -2.40
N PRO A 95 9.56 -25.39 -2.35
CA PRO A 95 10.98 -25.51 -2.00
C PRO A 95 11.94 -24.75 -2.94
N GLN A 96 11.50 -24.41 -4.15
CA GLN A 96 12.32 -23.71 -5.14
C GLN A 96 12.13 -22.19 -5.14
N GLN A 97 10.90 -21.71 -4.90
CA GLN A 97 10.55 -20.29 -4.93
C GLN A 97 9.16 -20.08 -4.33
N ASP A 98 9.07 -19.38 -3.21
CA ASP A 98 7.78 -19.00 -2.62
C ASP A 98 7.15 -17.87 -3.41
N THR A 99 5.87 -17.99 -3.74
CA THR A 99 5.19 -17.05 -4.63
C THR A 99 3.83 -16.65 -4.08
N ALA A 100 3.46 -15.38 -4.23
CA ALA A 100 2.08 -14.94 -4.16
C ALA A 100 1.61 -14.37 -5.49
N ILE A 101 0.41 -14.74 -5.91
CA ILE A 101 -0.23 -14.28 -7.15
C ILE A 101 -1.42 -13.42 -6.75
N VAL A 102 -1.55 -12.25 -7.35
CA VAL A 102 -2.69 -11.36 -7.10
C VAL A 102 -3.24 -10.76 -8.37
N THR A 103 -4.56 -10.76 -8.51
CA THR A 103 -5.24 -10.06 -9.61
C THR A 103 -5.49 -8.60 -9.23
N TYR A 104 -5.20 -7.67 -10.14
CA TYR A 104 -5.50 -6.26 -9.96
C TYR A 104 -6.32 -5.71 -11.13
N GLN A 105 -7.15 -4.72 -10.85
CA GLN A 105 -7.90 -4.00 -11.88
C GLN A 105 -6.99 -3.02 -12.63
N GLY A 106 -6.85 -3.22 -13.94
CA GLY A 106 -6.12 -2.30 -14.81
C GLY A 106 -5.97 -2.82 -16.24
N PRO A 107 -5.78 -1.94 -17.23
CA PRO A 107 -5.47 -2.38 -18.58
C PRO A 107 -4.11 -3.12 -18.60
N PRO A 108 -3.98 -4.26 -19.29
CA PRO A 108 -2.69 -4.95 -19.42
C PRO A 108 -1.61 -3.99 -19.92
N GLY A 109 -0.52 -3.86 -19.16
CA GLY A 109 0.63 -3.02 -19.53
C GLY A 109 0.48 -1.50 -19.31
N MET A 110 -0.65 -1.01 -18.77
CA MET A 110 -0.81 0.39 -18.36
C MET A 110 -1.44 0.50 -16.96
N ASN A 111 -1.02 1.51 -16.19
CA ASN A 111 -1.32 1.73 -14.76
C ASN A 111 -0.53 0.88 -13.76
N ILE A 112 0.71 1.33 -13.47
CA ILE A 112 1.54 0.84 -12.35
C ILE A 112 0.91 1.16 -10.99
N GLN A 113 0.04 2.18 -10.91
CA GLN A 113 -0.39 2.74 -9.62
C GLN A 113 -1.27 1.78 -8.82
N PRO A 114 -2.50 1.39 -9.22
CA PRO A 114 -3.32 0.49 -8.39
C PRO A 114 -2.61 -0.82 -8.06
N ARG A 115 -1.82 -1.36 -9.00
CA ARG A 115 -1.00 -2.58 -8.82
C ARG A 115 -0.19 -2.57 -7.52
N ARG A 116 0.38 -1.43 -7.09
CA ARG A 116 1.21 -1.38 -5.87
C ARG A 116 0.45 -1.78 -4.61
N ALA A 117 -0.80 -1.35 -4.46
CA ALA A 117 -1.61 -1.71 -3.29
C ALA A 117 -1.90 -3.21 -3.26
N PHE A 118 -2.27 -3.80 -4.39
CA PHE A 118 -2.48 -5.24 -4.53
C PHE A 118 -1.20 -6.05 -4.26
N VAL A 119 -0.05 -5.57 -4.74
CA VAL A 119 1.26 -6.21 -4.49
C VAL A 119 1.63 -6.17 -3.00
N ILE A 120 1.36 -5.05 -2.31
CA ILE A 120 1.57 -4.94 -0.85
C ILE A 120 0.68 -5.94 -0.10
N TYR A 121 -0.60 -6.03 -0.48
CA TYR A 121 -1.54 -6.99 0.08
C TYR A 121 -1.01 -8.44 -0.06
N ALA A 122 -0.66 -8.84 -1.28
CA ALA A 122 -0.15 -10.18 -1.58
C ALA A 122 1.15 -10.50 -0.81
N HIS A 123 2.06 -9.52 -0.75
CA HIS A 123 3.30 -9.66 -0.01
C HIS A 123 3.07 -9.88 1.50
N LEU A 124 2.12 -9.17 2.12
CA LEU A 124 1.82 -9.37 3.54
C LEU A 124 1.26 -10.76 3.82
N HIS A 125 0.37 -11.27 2.97
CA HIS A 125 -0.12 -12.65 3.08
C HIS A 125 1.00 -13.68 2.89
N LEU A 126 1.92 -13.44 1.96
CA LEU A 126 3.08 -14.31 1.78
C LEU A 126 3.98 -14.30 3.02
N MET A 127 4.24 -13.12 3.59
CA MET A 127 5.02 -13.01 4.83
C MET A 127 4.32 -13.69 6.01
N ALA A 128 2.98 -13.65 6.08
CA ALA A 128 2.22 -14.40 7.07
C ALA A 128 2.39 -15.92 6.89
N ALA A 129 2.28 -16.43 5.66
CA ALA A 129 2.47 -17.84 5.36
C ALA A 129 3.90 -18.34 5.64
N LEU A 130 4.89 -17.45 5.54
CA LEU A 130 6.29 -17.72 5.85
C LEU A 130 6.68 -17.47 7.32
N ASP A 131 5.72 -17.13 8.19
CA ASP A 131 5.96 -16.77 9.60
C ASP A 131 6.96 -15.61 9.77
N ARG A 132 6.81 -14.59 8.91
CA ARG A 132 7.66 -13.38 8.82
C ARG A 132 6.85 -12.09 8.83
N LEU A 133 5.58 -12.16 9.21
CA LEU A 133 4.67 -10.99 9.22
C LEU A 133 5.06 -9.97 10.28
N ASP A 134 5.66 -10.43 11.39
CA ASP A 134 6.12 -9.62 12.53
C ASP A 134 7.02 -8.45 12.12
N ARG A 135 7.83 -8.64 11.08
CA ARG A 135 8.65 -7.57 10.50
C ARG A 135 7.82 -6.40 9.97
N TRP A 136 6.67 -6.67 9.38
CA TRP A 136 5.90 -5.69 8.61
C TRP A 136 4.68 -5.17 9.35
N LEU A 137 4.05 -6.04 10.14
CA LEU A 137 2.85 -5.81 10.93
C LEU A 137 3.01 -6.54 12.28
N PRO A 138 3.83 -6.03 13.21
CA PRO A 138 4.12 -6.70 14.47
C PRO A 138 2.86 -6.94 15.31
N ASP A 139 1.91 -6.01 15.29
CA ASP A 139 0.66 -6.12 16.05
C ASP A 139 -0.31 -7.18 15.51
N ALA A 140 -0.15 -7.59 14.24
CA ALA A 140 -0.95 -8.64 13.61
C ALA A 140 -0.22 -10.00 13.56
N ALA A 141 1.05 -10.05 13.94
CA ALA A 141 1.79 -11.30 13.98
C ALA A 141 1.28 -12.19 15.12
N GLY A 142 0.76 -13.37 14.78
CA GLY A 142 0.20 -14.31 15.73
C GLY A 142 -1.20 -13.96 16.25
N SER A 143 -1.87 -12.95 15.67
CA SER A 143 -3.29 -12.72 15.93
C SER A 143 -4.15 -13.81 15.27
N ASP A 144 -5.44 -13.84 15.58
CA ASP A 144 -6.37 -14.67 14.81
C ASP A 144 -6.45 -14.21 13.35
N GLU A 145 -6.96 -15.10 12.49
CA GLU A 145 -7.01 -14.91 11.04
C GLU A 145 -7.76 -13.64 10.63
N PHE A 146 -8.85 -13.30 11.32
CA PHE A 146 -9.64 -12.12 11.00
C PHE A 146 -8.92 -10.83 11.43
N ALA A 147 -8.33 -10.80 12.63
CA ALA A 147 -7.53 -9.67 13.08
C ALA A 147 -6.31 -9.43 12.18
N MET A 148 -5.68 -10.50 11.70
CA MET A 148 -4.58 -10.44 10.75
C MET A 148 -5.05 -9.83 9.42
N GLU A 149 -6.14 -10.35 8.85
CA GLU A 149 -6.75 -9.85 7.62
C GLU A 149 -7.09 -8.36 7.71
N GLN A 150 -7.66 -7.93 8.83
CA GLN A 150 -7.97 -6.51 9.07
C GLN A 150 -6.72 -5.64 9.03
N ALA A 151 -5.65 -6.05 9.71
CA ALA A 151 -4.41 -5.29 9.72
C ALA A 151 -3.78 -5.21 8.32
N ILE A 152 -3.81 -6.30 7.56
CA ILE A 152 -3.32 -6.35 6.18
C ILE A 152 -4.15 -5.43 5.27
N LEU A 153 -5.48 -5.47 5.37
CA LEU A 153 -6.37 -4.61 4.59
C LEU A 153 -6.25 -3.13 4.99
N ALA A 154 -6.07 -2.82 6.27
CA ALA A 154 -5.80 -1.46 6.73
C ALA A 154 -4.47 -0.93 6.15
N ARG A 155 -3.42 -1.77 6.17
CA ARG A 155 -2.13 -1.45 5.54
C ARG A 155 -2.26 -1.22 4.04
N THR A 156 -3.07 -2.05 3.38
CA THR A 156 -3.35 -1.93 1.94
C THR A 156 -4.11 -0.64 1.62
N ALA A 157 -5.14 -0.33 2.40
CA ALA A 157 -5.93 0.91 2.31
C ALA A 157 -5.04 2.15 2.47
N GLU A 158 -4.14 2.12 3.44
CA GLU A 158 -3.21 3.23 3.71
C GLU A 158 -2.19 3.42 2.58
N SER A 159 -1.69 2.32 2.00
CA SER A 159 -0.84 2.39 0.80
C SER A 159 -1.56 3.06 -0.37
N TRP A 160 -2.88 2.86 -0.49
CA TRP A 160 -3.69 3.46 -1.54
C TRP A 160 -3.98 4.94 -1.25
N LEU A 161 -4.26 5.29 0.01
CA LEU A 161 -4.40 6.67 0.45
C LEU A 161 -3.18 7.51 0.09
N TYR A 162 -1.98 6.98 0.33
CA TYR A 162 -0.73 7.64 -0.08
C TYR A 162 -0.64 7.83 -1.60
N GLN A 163 -0.94 6.79 -2.37
CA GLN A 163 -0.89 6.86 -3.83
C GLN A 163 -1.89 7.88 -4.40
N ARG A 164 -3.10 7.95 -3.86
CA ARG A 164 -4.14 8.91 -4.28
C ARG A 164 -3.79 10.34 -3.88
N SER A 165 -3.40 10.55 -2.64
CA SER A 165 -3.21 11.89 -2.07
C SER A 165 -1.87 12.53 -2.47
N VAL A 166 -0.79 11.75 -2.54
CA VAL A 166 0.58 12.25 -2.79
C VAL A 166 1.03 11.99 -4.23
N LEU A 167 0.79 10.80 -4.78
CA LEU A 167 1.31 10.41 -6.09
C LEU A 167 0.35 10.64 -7.27
N ASP A 168 -0.81 11.21 -7.00
CA ASP A 168 -1.86 11.45 -8.01
C ASP A 168 -2.25 10.21 -8.81
N ALA A 169 -2.31 9.06 -8.13
CA ALA A 169 -2.88 7.87 -8.72
C ALA A 169 -4.33 8.14 -9.15
N PRO A 170 -4.78 7.67 -10.33
CA PRO A 170 -6.16 7.80 -10.74
C PRO A 170 -7.08 7.04 -9.76
N PRO A 171 -8.35 7.46 -9.60
CA PRO A 171 -9.33 6.72 -8.82
C PRO A 171 -9.42 5.25 -9.25
N ASN A 172 -9.58 4.36 -8.26
CA ASN A 172 -9.84 2.95 -8.48
C ASN A 172 -11.02 2.58 -7.59
N GLY A 173 -12.15 2.20 -8.18
CA GLY A 173 -13.40 2.05 -7.43
C GLY A 173 -13.33 1.04 -6.29
N ILE A 174 -12.50 0.00 -6.40
CA ILE A 174 -12.35 -1.03 -5.38
C ILE A 174 -11.41 -0.57 -4.26
N LEU A 175 -10.25 -0.02 -4.60
CA LEU A 175 -9.32 0.48 -3.59
C LEU A 175 -9.83 1.76 -2.91
N ASP A 176 -10.58 2.61 -3.62
CA ASP A 176 -11.23 3.79 -3.03
C ASP A 176 -12.29 3.34 -2.01
N GLU A 177 -13.05 2.28 -2.26
CA GLU A 177 -13.97 1.72 -1.27
C GLU A 177 -13.25 1.24 -0.02
N LEU A 178 -12.22 0.43 -0.20
CA LEU A 178 -11.43 -0.08 0.91
C LEU A 178 -10.83 1.06 1.75
N MET A 179 -10.28 2.09 1.08
CA MET A 179 -9.71 3.27 1.72
C MET A 179 -10.73 4.06 2.52
N PHE A 180 -11.86 4.45 1.94
CA PHE A 180 -12.87 5.23 2.65
C PHE A 180 -13.53 4.45 3.80
N VAL A 181 -13.73 3.16 3.62
CA VAL A 181 -14.22 2.27 4.67
C VAL A 181 -13.24 2.25 5.85
N ALA A 182 -11.94 2.09 5.58
CA ALA A 182 -10.91 2.10 6.62
C ALA A 182 -10.86 3.46 7.35
N GLU A 183 -10.84 4.57 6.60
CA GLU A 183 -10.81 5.92 7.17
C GLU A 183 -12.08 6.26 7.98
N SER A 184 -13.21 5.60 7.68
CA SER A 184 -14.48 5.82 8.38
C SER A 184 -14.73 4.83 9.53
N GLY A 185 -13.77 3.94 9.83
CA GLY A 185 -13.89 2.97 10.92
C GLY A 185 -14.88 1.83 10.66
N TYR A 186 -15.16 1.53 9.39
CA TYR A 186 -16.10 0.48 8.96
C TYR A 186 -15.42 -0.77 8.40
N LEU A 187 -14.10 -0.91 8.55
CA LEU A 187 -13.35 -2.02 7.95
C LEU A 187 -13.88 -3.39 8.38
N ASP A 188 -14.16 -3.60 9.66
CA ASP A 188 -14.75 -4.85 10.16
C ASP A 188 -16.07 -5.16 9.45
N ALA A 189 -16.99 -4.19 9.45
CA ALA A 189 -18.31 -4.35 8.88
C ALA A 189 -18.24 -4.67 7.39
N PHE A 190 -17.30 -4.04 6.69
CA PHE A 190 -17.04 -4.26 5.27
C PHE A 190 -16.53 -5.67 4.98
N VAL A 191 -15.48 -6.13 5.67
CA VAL A 191 -14.92 -7.47 5.47
C VAL A 191 -15.95 -8.55 5.81
N LEU A 192 -16.62 -8.41 6.96
CA LEU A 192 -17.62 -9.38 7.42
C LEU A 192 -18.88 -9.41 6.55
N THR A 193 -19.21 -8.30 5.88
CA THR A 193 -20.31 -8.25 4.90
C THR A 193 -19.88 -8.85 3.55
N ALA A 194 -18.65 -8.57 3.10
CA ALA A 194 -18.12 -9.04 1.84
C ALA A 194 -17.83 -10.55 1.82
N ARG A 195 -17.34 -11.09 2.95
CA ARG A 195 -16.84 -12.48 3.09
C ARG A 195 -17.55 -13.20 4.26
N PRO A 196 -18.89 -13.37 4.19
CA PRO A 196 -19.69 -13.91 5.30
C PRO A 196 -19.27 -15.32 5.72
N ASP A 197 -18.88 -16.15 4.76
CA ASP A 197 -18.64 -17.58 4.96
C ASP A 197 -17.20 -17.89 5.41
N GLU A 198 -16.28 -16.95 5.21
CA GLU A 198 -14.87 -17.13 5.58
C GLU A 198 -14.64 -16.80 7.06
N PHE A 199 -15.32 -15.77 7.56
CA PHE A 199 -15.14 -15.27 8.93
C PHE A 199 -16.39 -15.49 9.78
N VAL A 200 -17.00 -16.68 9.72
CA VAL A 200 -18.30 -16.97 10.37
C VAL A 200 -18.30 -16.65 11.87
N GLU A 201 -17.27 -17.10 12.60
CA GLU A 201 -17.19 -16.90 14.05
C GLU A 201 -16.92 -15.43 14.40
N ALA A 202 -16.02 -14.77 13.68
CA ALA A 202 -15.77 -13.33 13.85
C ALA A 202 -17.01 -12.51 13.52
N ARG A 203 -17.75 -12.86 12.46
CA ARG A 203 -19.03 -12.23 12.08
C ARG A 203 -20.06 -12.34 13.19
N ARG A 204 -20.22 -13.54 13.76
CA ARG A 204 -21.15 -13.79 14.87
C ARG A 204 -20.76 -12.97 16.10
N ALA A 205 -19.49 -13.01 16.49
CA ALA A 205 -18.99 -12.28 17.66
C ALA A 205 -19.14 -10.77 17.49
N TRP A 206 -18.74 -10.24 16.34
CA TRP A 206 -18.82 -8.82 16.02
C TRP A 206 -20.27 -8.33 15.96
N GLY A 207 -21.18 -9.10 15.34
CA GLY A 207 -22.61 -8.77 15.28
C GLY A 207 -23.28 -8.74 16.65
N ALA A 208 -22.90 -9.66 17.55
CA ALA A 208 -23.38 -9.64 18.93
C ALA A 208 -22.86 -8.44 19.72
N ALA A 209 -21.61 -8.03 19.48
CA ALA A 209 -20.99 -6.87 20.14
C ALA A 209 -21.45 -5.52 19.55
N ASN A 210 -21.87 -5.49 18.28
CA ASN A 210 -22.18 -4.26 17.55
C ASN A 210 -23.53 -4.35 16.79
N PRO A 211 -24.66 -4.53 17.50
CA PRO A 211 -25.95 -4.86 16.87
C PRO A 211 -26.46 -3.81 15.86
N GLU A 212 -26.11 -2.53 16.03
CA GLU A 212 -26.55 -1.44 15.15
C GLU A 212 -25.51 -1.06 14.08
N ARG A 213 -24.26 -1.56 14.18
CA ARG A 213 -23.19 -1.13 13.25
C ARG A 213 -23.38 -1.65 11.83
N THR A 214 -24.01 -2.81 11.64
CA THR A 214 -24.25 -3.34 10.29
C THR A 214 -25.12 -2.40 9.47
N ASP A 215 -26.24 -1.95 10.03
CA ASP A 215 -27.17 -1.06 9.32
C ASP A 215 -26.57 0.33 9.12
N ALA A 216 -25.85 0.85 10.14
CA ALA A 216 -25.11 2.11 10.02
C ALA A 216 -24.07 2.06 8.90
N TYR A 217 -23.29 0.98 8.83
CA TYR A 217 -22.32 0.74 7.76
C TYR A 217 -22.99 0.68 6.39
N ILE A 218 -24.06 -0.12 6.22
CA ILE A 218 -24.75 -0.26 4.94
C ILE A 218 -25.33 1.07 4.48
N GLY A 219 -25.94 1.84 5.40
CA GLY A 219 -26.47 3.17 5.14
C GLY A 219 -25.38 4.14 4.68
N TRP A 220 -24.29 4.23 5.45
CA TRP A 220 -23.13 5.05 5.13
C TRP A 220 -22.51 4.68 3.78
N PHE A 221 -22.37 3.37 3.48
CA PHE A 221 -21.76 2.91 2.24
C PHE A 221 -22.60 3.30 1.03
N ARG A 222 -23.93 3.16 1.13
CA ARG A 222 -24.85 3.57 0.07
C ARG A 222 -24.84 5.08 -0.16
N GLU A 223 -24.76 5.88 0.89
CA GLU A 223 -24.63 7.33 0.77
C GLU A 223 -23.29 7.72 0.13
N THR A 224 -22.22 7.01 0.49
CA THR A 224 -20.85 7.33 0.04
C THR A 224 -20.59 6.88 -1.40
N PHE A 225 -21.06 5.70 -1.80
CA PHE A 225 -20.74 5.09 -3.09
C PHE A 225 -21.93 4.92 -4.04
N GLU A 226 -23.14 5.33 -3.61
CA GLU A 226 -24.38 5.22 -4.38
C GLU A 226 -24.68 3.79 -4.85
N ARG A 227 -24.19 2.79 -4.10
CA ARG A 227 -24.37 1.36 -4.40
C ARG A 227 -24.35 0.51 -3.13
N ASN A 228 -24.78 -0.76 -3.26
CA ASN A 228 -24.66 -1.72 -2.18
C ASN A 228 -23.19 -2.10 -1.91
N PRO A 229 -22.83 -2.38 -0.65
CA PRO A 229 -21.51 -2.91 -0.32
C PRO A 229 -21.27 -4.30 -0.94
N PRO A 230 -20.01 -4.72 -1.10
CA PRO A 230 -19.68 -6.07 -1.52
C PRO A 230 -20.37 -7.12 -0.63
N GLY A 231 -20.71 -8.27 -1.20
CA GLY A 231 -21.56 -9.29 -0.55
C GLY A 231 -23.06 -9.00 -0.59
N LEU A 232 -23.49 -7.75 -0.78
CA LEU A 232 -24.91 -7.36 -0.96
C LEU A 232 -25.23 -6.85 -2.37
N ARG A 233 -24.26 -6.88 -3.28
CA ARG A 233 -24.43 -6.54 -4.71
C ARG A 233 -25.10 -7.72 -5.42
N GLY A 234 -26.43 -7.78 -5.40
CA GLY A 234 -27.16 -8.88 -6.05
C GLY A 234 -28.64 -9.05 -5.69
N GLY A 235 -29.27 -8.08 -5.02
CA GLY A 235 -30.70 -8.11 -4.70
C GLY A 235 -31.60 -7.46 -5.75
N SER A 236 -31.46 -7.79 -7.04
CA SER A 236 -32.45 -7.49 -8.09
C SER A 236 -32.09 -8.19 -9.41
N GLY A 237 -32.80 -9.27 -9.77
CA GLY A 237 -32.65 -9.87 -11.10
C GLY A 237 -32.99 -11.36 -11.23
N GLY A 238 -34.11 -11.81 -10.65
CA GLY A 238 -34.69 -13.13 -10.92
C GLY A 238 -36.20 -12.98 -11.08
N GLY A 239 -36.62 -12.60 -12.28
CA GLY A 239 -38.01 -12.56 -12.75
C GLY A 239 -38.05 -12.98 -14.20
#